data_AF-A0A1G4J3T4-F1
#
_entry.id   AF-A0A1G4J3T4-F1
#
_cell.length_a   1.000
_cell.length_b   1.000
_cell.length_c   1.000
_cell.angle_alpha   90.00
_cell.angle_beta   90.00
_cell.angle_gamma   90.00
#
_symmetry.space_group_name_H-M   'P 1'
#
loop_
_entity.id
_entity.type
_entity.pdbx_description
1 polymer ?
#
loop_
_entity_poly.entity_id
_entity_poly.type
_entity_poly.pdbx_seq_one_letter_code
_entity_poly.pdbx_strand_id
1 'polypeptide(L)'
;MAVVSAEMAVADGPKDSGPGSYLPRIDQFYIPEWLTMQFVLNNMISFTPLLSYGTTVLSIRKSKTALGFSIDICATMLLASILRISYYLITPYDVVLLRQSLVMIVIQLILLRTSLHYRPEEYKYDKLTPVEPFTQLFHDVWVDYFPLHSFGADWKHLLKSLSLKGFLQFAYKLCLVVVYKFLKFFDPSYRRYGSFWQWNREINFWMFLLYFSTAQLTVTLFVAKLMHWTSLAQTIGSAIGSLGLFIESLLPLPQISILNKLKSVQGFKLILLVSWLCGDVMKIGYLVFGANNISSLFLFFALFQMSLDFYIAGQYVYYRFYSPNNAEDESTHESIELSSLSSAQTKVDTSSHH
;
A
#
# COMPACT_ATOMS: atom_id res chain seq x y z
N MET A 1 22.15 25.99 17.88
CA MET A 1 23.57 26.17 17.50
C MET A 1 23.59 27.00 16.24
N ALA A 2 24.14 28.20 16.32
CA ALA A 2 24.18 29.20 15.27
C ALA A 2 24.99 28.69 14.06
N VAL A 3 24.44 28.87 12.86
CA VAL A 3 25.15 28.63 11.60
C VAL A 3 26.07 29.83 11.38
N VAL A 4 27.37 29.57 11.46
CA VAL A 4 28.45 30.54 11.23
C VAL A 4 28.56 30.81 9.73
N SER A 5 28.41 32.08 9.35
CA SER A 5 28.75 32.61 8.03
C SER A 5 30.22 32.37 7.72
N ALA A 6 30.52 31.75 6.58
CA ALA A 6 31.85 31.73 6.00
C ALA A 6 31.88 32.73 4.84
N GLU A 7 32.40 33.93 5.10
CA GLU A 7 32.87 34.86 4.06
C GLU A 7 34.14 34.28 3.43
N MET A 8 34.07 33.90 2.16
CA MET A 8 35.27 33.64 1.36
C MET A 8 35.69 34.96 0.69
N ALA A 9 36.81 35.52 1.16
CA ALA A 9 37.51 36.62 0.53
C ALA A 9 37.96 36.21 -0.89
N VAL A 10 37.49 36.95 -1.90
CA VAL A 10 37.98 36.84 -3.28
C VAL A 10 39.25 37.68 -3.40
N ALA A 11 40.37 37.03 -3.65
CA ALA A 11 41.64 37.66 -3.96
C ALA A 11 41.65 38.14 -5.42
N ASP A 12 42.00 39.41 -5.62
CA ASP A 12 42.26 40.02 -6.93
C ASP A 12 43.51 39.41 -7.60
N GLY A 13 43.39 38.99 -8.85
CA GLY A 13 44.46 38.48 -9.71
C GLY A 13 44.16 38.72 -11.20
N PRO A 14 45.18 38.88 -12.06
CA PRO A 14 45.17 39.83 -13.17
C PRO A 14 44.39 39.40 -14.42
N LYS A 15 43.98 40.40 -15.20
CA LYS A 15 43.29 40.32 -16.48
C LYS A 15 44.17 39.65 -17.56
N ASP A 16 43.92 38.38 -17.83
CA ASP A 16 44.44 37.71 -19.02
C ASP A 16 43.42 37.76 -20.17
N SER A 17 43.77 38.55 -21.18
CA SER A 17 43.09 38.72 -22.46
C SER A 17 43.40 37.55 -23.40
N GLY A 18 42.47 36.59 -23.51
CA GLY A 18 42.49 35.54 -24.52
C GLY A 18 41.27 35.61 -25.46
N PRO A 19 41.41 35.35 -26.77
CA PRO A 19 40.32 35.45 -27.76
C PRO A 19 39.36 34.24 -27.73
N GLY A 20 39.03 33.74 -26.53
CA GLY A 20 38.02 32.70 -26.29
C GLY A 20 36.79 33.24 -25.53
N SER A 21 36.73 34.54 -25.23
CA SER A 21 35.70 35.15 -24.39
C SER A 21 34.47 35.67 -25.16
N TYR A 22 34.21 35.18 -26.37
CA TYR A 22 33.09 35.62 -27.22
C TYR A 22 31.88 34.69 -27.20
N LEU A 23 31.96 33.55 -26.51
CA LEU A 23 30.74 32.83 -26.19
C LEU A 23 30.10 33.55 -25.02
N PRO A 24 28.91 34.18 -25.17
CA PRO A 24 28.15 34.56 -24.00
C PRO A 24 27.99 33.28 -23.19
N ARG A 25 28.48 33.27 -21.95
CA ARG A 25 28.05 32.24 -21.00
C ARG A 25 26.55 32.38 -20.97
N ILE A 26 25.86 31.45 -21.63
CA ILE A 26 24.41 31.38 -21.64
C ILE A 26 24.02 31.53 -20.19
N ASP A 27 23.32 32.62 -19.90
CA ASP A 27 22.99 33.06 -18.56
C ASP A 27 22.54 31.83 -17.78
N GLN A 28 23.25 31.60 -16.68
CA GLN A 28 22.87 30.68 -15.64
C GLN A 28 21.37 30.87 -15.41
N PHE A 29 20.58 29.92 -15.94
CA PHE A 29 19.13 30.03 -15.95
C PHE A 29 18.72 30.16 -14.50
N TYR A 30 18.36 31.37 -14.08
CA TYR A 30 17.90 31.65 -12.72
C TYR A 30 16.54 30.96 -12.59
N ILE A 31 16.60 29.67 -12.24
CA ILE A 31 15.42 28.94 -11.81
C ILE A 31 14.92 29.72 -10.60
N PRO A 32 13.68 30.23 -10.62
CA PRO A 32 13.17 31.03 -9.52
C PRO A 32 13.34 30.29 -8.19
N GLU A 33 13.59 30.99 -7.09
CA GLU A 33 13.74 30.35 -5.77
C GLU A 33 12.51 29.53 -5.35
N TRP A 34 11.34 29.78 -5.96
CA TRP A 34 10.14 28.97 -5.77
C TRP A 34 10.12 27.66 -6.59
N LEU A 35 10.92 27.54 -7.65
CA LEU A 35 11.04 26.37 -8.52
C LEU A 35 12.34 25.59 -8.25
N THR A 36 12.75 25.46 -6.99
CA THR A 36 13.90 24.61 -6.69
C THR A 36 13.64 23.15 -7.06
N MET A 37 14.69 22.39 -7.38
CA MET A 37 14.58 20.94 -7.56
C MET A 37 13.92 20.25 -6.36
N GLN A 38 14.17 20.77 -5.15
CA GLN A 38 13.52 20.29 -3.93
C GLN A 38 12.03 20.58 -3.90
N PHE A 39 11.58 21.77 -4.34
CA PHE A 39 10.16 22.06 -4.49
C PHE A 39 9.49 21.10 -5.47
N VAL A 40 10.10 20.86 -6.63
CA VAL A 40 9.59 19.91 -7.64
C VAL A 40 9.51 18.50 -7.06
N LEU A 41 10.58 18.01 -6.43
CA LEU A 41 10.64 16.68 -5.81
C LEU A 41 9.59 16.52 -4.70
N ASN A 42 9.45 17.51 -3.82
CA ASN A 42 8.46 17.48 -2.74
C ASN A 42 7.03 17.39 -3.30
N ASN A 43 6.72 18.20 -4.33
CA ASN A 43 5.41 18.14 -4.98
C ASN A 43 5.19 16.81 -5.69
N MET A 44 6.18 16.31 -6.43
CA MET A 44 6.12 14.99 -7.07
C MET A 44 5.76 13.91 -6.04
N ILE A 45 6.51 13.82 -4.93
CA ILE A 45 6.25 12.82 -3.87
C ILE A 45 4.83 12.94 -3.31
N SER A 46 4.38 14.15 -3.02
CA SER A 46 3.04 14.35 -2.45
C SER A 46 1.90 14.08 -3.43
N PHE A 47 2.12 14.26 -4.74
CA PHE A 47 1.11 14.03 -5.78
C PHE A 47 1.25 12.69 -6.51
N THR A 48 2.30 11.89 -6.25
CA THR A 48 2.43 10.52 -6.79
C THR A 48 1.17 9.68 -6.60
N PRO A 49 0.51 9.67 -5.42
CA PRO A 49 -0.73 8.91 -5.25
C PRO A 49 -1.86 9.37 -6.18
N LEU A 50 -1.95 10.68 -6.42
CA LEU A 50 -2.96 11.26 -7.29
C LEU A 50 -2.79 10.76 -8.73
N LEU A 51 -1.55 10.72 -9.23
CA LEU A 51 -1.26 10.23 -10.57
C LEU A 51 -1.49 8.71 -10.67
N SER A 52 -0.90 7.95 -9.75
CA SER A 52 -0.97 6.48 -9.76
C SER A 52 -2.41 5.98 -9.64
N TYR A 53 -3.12 6.34 -8.56
CA TYR A 53 -4.50 5.91 -8.36
C TYR A 53 -5.50 6.65 -9.25
N GLY A 54 -5.21 7.87 -9.68
CA GLY A 54 -6.05 8.63 -10.61
C GLY A 54 -6.19 7.93 -11.96
N THR A 55 -5.11 7.33 -12.49
CA THR A 55 -5.20 6.53 -13.71
C THR A 55 -6.11 5.31 -13.54
N THR A 56 -6.08 4.66 -12.37
CA THR A 56 -6.98 3.56 -12.01
C THR A 56 -8.43 4.01 -11.96
N VAL A 57 -8.72 5.18 -11.35
CA VAL A 57 -10.08 5.77 -11.34
C VAL A 57 -10.59 5.98 -12.76
N LEU A 58 -9.78 6.60 -13.62
CA LEU A 58 -10.14 6.87 -15.01
C LEU A 58 -10.39 5.57 -15.78
N SER A 59 -9.55 4.55 -15.55
CA SER A 59 -9.72 3.24 -16.15
C SER A 59 -11.07 2.62 -15.79
N ILE A 60 -11.42 2.55 -14.50
CA ILE A 60 -12.67 1.94 -14.04
C ILE A 60 -13.88 2.69 -14.61
N ARG A 61 -13.80 4.03 -14.73
CA ARG A 61 -14.87 4.83 -15.34
C ARG A 61 -15.03 4.57 -16.84
N LYS A 62 -13.93 4.34 -17.56
CA LYS A 62 -13.93 4.04 -18.99
C LYS A 62 -14.41 2.60 -19.26
N SER A 63 -13.93 1.63 -18.48
CA SER A 63 -14.30 0.22 -18.61
C SER A 63 -15.69 -0.10 -18.05
N LYS A 64 -16.27 0.78 -17.23
CA LYS A 64 -17.57 0.57 -16.54
C LYS A 64 -17.58 -0.68 -15.65
N THR A 65 -16.41 -1.16 -15.24
CA THR A 65 -16.24 -2.32 -14.37
C THR A 65 -15.01 -2.14 -13.49
N ALA A 66 -15.15 -2.48 -12.21
CA ALA A 66 -14.04 -2.55 -11.26
C ALA A 66 -13.44 -3.97 -11.15
N LEU A 67 -13.77 -4.86 -12.09
CA LEU A 67 -13.18 -6.20 -12.17
C LEU A 67 -11.65 -6.09 -12.29
N GLY A 68 -10.91 -6.88 -11.50
CA GLY A 68 -9.44 -6.86 -11.47
C GLY A 68 -8.81 -5.92 -10.45
N PHE A 69 -9.57 -4.96 -9.92
CA PHE A 69 -9.11 -4.06 -8.86
C PHE A 69 -9.67 -4.48 -7.50
N SER A 70 -8.79 -4.72 -6.51
CA SER A 70 -9.25 -5.02 -5.16
C SER A 70 -9.66 -3.76 -4.38
N ILE A 71 -10.93 -3.70 -3.94
CA ILE A 71 -11.48 -2.61 -3.10
C ILE A 71 -10.78 -2.58 -1.72
N ASP A 72 -10.13 -3.67 -1.31
CA ASP A 72 -9.36 -3.72 -0.06
C ASP A 72 -8.09 -2.88 -0.10
N ILE A 73 -7.54 -2.59 -1.28
CA ILE A 73 -6.43 -1.64 -1.45
C ILE A 73 -6.86 -0.25 -0.96
N CYS A 74 -8.10 0.15 -1.27
CA CYS A 74 -8.63 1.41 -0.74
C CYS A 74 -8.74 1.38 0.78
N ALA A 75 -9.12 0.24 1.36
CA ALA A 75 -9.22 0.06 2.81
C ALA A 75 -7.86 0.23 3.48
N THR A 76 -6.84 -0.52 3.04
CA THR A 76 -5.50 -0.50 3.64
C THR A 76 -4.88 0.87 3.53
N MET A 77 -4.99 1.53 2.38
CA MET A 77 -4.42 2.88 2.17
C MET A 77 -5.13 3.96 2.97
N LEU A 78 -6.46 3.90 3.11
CA LEU A 78 -7.21 4.84 3.94
C LEU A 78 -6.86 4.65 5.42
N LEU A 79 -6.90 3.40 5.91
CA LEU A 79 -6.57 3.06 7.29
C LEU A 79 -5.13 3.47 7.65
N ALA A 80 -4.15 3.10 6.81
CA ALA A 80 -2.76 3.47 7.00
C ALA A 80 -2.56 5.00 6.98
N SER A 81 -3.22 5.73 6.07
CA SER A 81 -3.08 7.19 5.98
C SER A 81 -3.70 7.92 7.17
N ILE A 82 -4.84 7.45 7.69
CA ILE A 82 -5.46 7.96 8.92
C ILE A 82 -4.51 7.73 10.10
N LEU A 83 -3.94 6.53 10.24
CA LEU A 83 -2.97 6.24 11.30
C LEU A 83 -1.69 7.09 11.19
N ARG A 84 -1.22 7.38 9.98
CA ARG A 84 -0.08 8.30 9.77
C ARG A 84 -0.38 9.72 10.23
N ILE A 85 -1.59 10.23 9.95
CA ILE A 85 -2.01 11.56 10.45
C ILE A 85 -2.07 11.54 11.98
N SER A 86 -2.64 10.50 12.60
CA SER A 86 -2.64 10.33 14.05
C SER A 86 -1.22 10.29 14.63
N TYR A 87 -0.31 9.55 13.99
CA TYR A 87 1.10 9.48 14.38
C TYR A 87 1.77 10.86 14.31
N TYR A 88 1.53 11.63 13.25
CA TYR A 88 2.07 12.98 13.08
C TYR A 88 1.70 13.92 14.24
N LEU A 89 0.46 13.82 14.74
CA LEU A 89 -0.01 14.65 15.85
C LEU A 89 0.68 14.35 17.18
N ILE A 90 1.25 13.15 17.34
CA ILE A 90 2.03 12.75 18.52
C ILE A 90 3.51 13.07 18.30
N THR A 91 4.06 12.60 17.17
CA THR A 91 5.45 12.77 16.78
C THR A 91 5.50 13.35 15.36
N PRO A 92 5.73 14.66 15.22
CA PRO A 92 5.78 15.31 13.91
C PRO A 92 6.93 14.75 13.07
N TYR A 93 6.64 14.43 11.81
CA TYR A 93 7.62 14.06 10.79
C TYR A 93 7.58 15.08 9.63
N ASP A 94 8.25 14.80 8.51
CA ASP A 94 8.27 15.71 7.37
C ASP A 94 6.85 16.05 6.85
N VAL A 95 6.58 17.34 6.67
CA VAL A 95 5.31 17.88 6.16
C VAL A 95 5.02 17.38 4.74
N VAL A 96 6.04 17.03 3.94
CA VAL A 96 5.87 16.45 2.60
C VAL A 96 5.11 15.13 2.65
N LEU A 97 5.46 14.27 3.61
CA LEU A 97 4.81 12.98 3.86
C LEU A 97 3.40 13.15 4.45
N LEU A 98 3.16 14.21 5.21
CA LEU A 98 1.82 14.55 5.71
C LEU A 98 0.91 15.01 4.56
N ARG A 99 1.42 15.88 3.68
CA ARG A 99 0.68 16.28 2.48
C ARG A 99 0.38 15.06 1.59
N GLN A 100 1.34 14.14 1.48
CA GLN A 100 1.15 12.88 0.75
C GLN A 100 0.01 12.03 1.35
N SER A 101 -0.09 11.90 2.67
CA SER A 101 -1.16 11.11 3.30
C SER A 101 -2.54 11.77 3.15
N LEU A 102 -2.61 13.11 3.17
CA LEU A 102 -3.84 13.85 2.88
C LEU A 102 -4.30 13.66 1.42
N VAL A 103 -3.38 13.82 0.46
CA VAL A 103 -3.66 13.56 -0.97
C VAL A 103 -4.08 12.10 -1.19
N MET A 104 -3.41 11.15 -0.51
CA MET A 104 -3.76 9.74 -0.53
C MET A 104 -5.21 9.52 -0.06
N ILE A 105 -5.63 10.12 1.05
CA ILE A 105 -7.02 9.99 1.53
C ILE A 105 -7.99 10.48 0.46
N VAL A 106 -7.79 11.67 -0.10
CA VAL A 106 -8.71 12.24 -1.10
C VAL A 106 -8.85 11.33 -2.32
N ILE A 107 -7.74 10.89 -2.93
CA ILE A 107 -7.80 10.03 -4.12
C ILE A 107 -8.40 8.66 -3.80
N GLN A 108 -8.10 8.10 -2.63
CA GLN A 108 -8.65 6.79 -2.22
C GLN A 108 -10.14 6.85 -1.93
N LEU A 109 -10.68 7.95 -1.40
CA LEU A 109 -12.14 8.13 -1.27
C LEU A 109 -12.80 8.19 -2.66
N ILE A 110 -12.20 8.90 -3.62
CA ILE A 110 -12.70 8.96 -5.00
C ILE A 110 -12.66 7.57 -5.67
N LEU A 111 -11.55 6.84 -5.48
CA LEU A 111 -11.38 5.49 -6.01
C LEU A 111 -12.36 4.52 -5.37
N LEU A 112 -12.52 4.55 -4.04
CA LEU A 112 -13.51 3.75 -3.33
C LEU A 112 -14.92 4.00 -3.85
N ARG A 113 -15.34 5.26 -3.98
CA ARG A 113 -16.67 5.61 -4.54
C ARG A 113 -16.85 5.05 -5.95
N THR A 114 -15.84 5.20 -6.79
CA THR A 114 -15.87 4.73 -8.19
C THR A 114 -15.94 3.21 -8.25
N SER A 115 -15.11 2.51 -7.47
CA SER A 115 -15.05 1.05 -7.42
C SER A 115 -16.31 0.42 -6.83
N LEU A 116 -16.95 1.07 -5.84
CA LEU A 116 -18.24 0.61 -5.31
C LEU A 116 -19.37 0.77 -6.34
N HIS A 117 -19.35 1.84 -7.14
CA HIS A 117 -20.37 2.08 -8.17
C HIS A 117 -20.29 1.08 -9.34
N TYR A 118 -19.08 0.69 -9.74
CA TYR A 118 -18.83 -0.28 -10.82
C TYR A 118 -18.48 -1.68 -10.30
N ARG A 119 -18.91 -2.03 -9.08
CA ARG A 119 -18.60 -3.32 -8.46
C ARG A 119 -19.39 -4.45 -9.12
N PRO A 120 -18.73 -5.53 -9.57
CA PRO A 120 -19.43 -6.71 -10.09
C PRO A 120 -20.32 -7.39 -9.04
N GLU A 121 -21.41 -7.98 -9.49
CA GLU A 121 -22.42 -8.62 -8.62
C GLU A 121 -21.85 -9.86 -7.90
N GLU A 122 -20.87 -10.55 -8.47
CA GLU A 122 -20.25 -11.75 -7.87
C GLU A 122 -19.49 -11.45 -6.59
N TYR A 123 -19.07 -10.20 -6.40
CA TYR A 123 -18.35 -9.77 -5.21
C TYR A 123 -19.27 -9.30 -4.09
N LYS A 124 -20.59 -9.23 -4.29
CA LYS A 124 -21.54 -8.86 -3.22
C LYS A 124 -21.65 -9.96 -2.18
N TYR A 125 -21.83 -9.56 -0.92
CA TYR A 125 -21.77 -10.45 0.24
C TYR A 125 -22.67 -11.68 0.13
N ASP A 126 -23.87 -11.50 -0.42
CA ASP A 126 -24.88 -12.55 -0.49
C ASP A 126 -24.45 -13.73 -1.38
N LYS A 127 -23.60 -13.47 -2.39
CA LYS A 127 -23.10 -14.47 -3.33
C LYS A 127 -21.76 -15.11 -2.92
N LEU A 128 -21.16 -14.66 -1.81
CA LEU A 128 -19.87 -15.16 -1.33
C LEU A 128 -20.02 -16.50 -0.62
N THR A 129 -19.00 -17.34 -0.69
CA THR A 129 -18.97 -18.65 -0.01
C THR A 129 -18.60 -18.47 1.47
N PRO A 130 -19.27 -19.18 2.40
CA PRO A 130 -18.88 -19.16 3.80
C PRO A 130 -17.53 -19.86 3.97
N VAL A 131 -16.71 -19.38 4.90
CA VAL A 131 -15.47 -20.05 5.30
C VAL A 131 -15.73 -20.94 6.49
N GLU A 132 -15.03 -22.07 6.58
CA GLU A 132 -15.07 -22.93 7.77
C GLU A 132 -14.78 -22.13 9.05
N PRO A 133 -15.41 -22.43 10.19
CA PRO A 133 -15.09 -21.74 11.43
C PRO A 133 -13.70 -22.12 11.94
N PHE A 134 -13.03 -21.19 12.64
CA PHE A 134 -11.73 -21.45 13.29
C PHE A 134 -11.78 -22.66 14.24
N THR A 135 -12.89 -22.80 14.97
CA THR A 135 -13.10 -23.89 15.93
C THR A 135 -13.06 -25.26 15.26
N GLN A 136 -13.63 -25.39 14.06
CA GLN A 136 -13.62 -26.63 13.31
C GLN A 136 -12.19 -26.98 12.85
N LEU A 137 -11.46 -26.04 12.25
CA LEU A 137 -10.09 -26.33 11.82
C LEU A 137 -9.15 -26.63 12.99
N PHE A 138 -9.30 -25.94 14.11
CA PHE A 138 -8.53 -26.25 15.31
C PHE A 138 -8.90 -27.61 15.89
N HIS A 139 -10.18 -27.97 15.88
CA HIS A 139 -10.64 -29.28 16.30
C HIS A 139 -10.08 -30.38 15.37
N ASP A 140 -10.08 -30.17 14.05
CA ASP A 140 -9.54 -31.14 13.09
C ASP A 140 -8.03 -31.34 13.31
N VAL A 141 -7.26 -30.26 13.49
CA VAL A 141 -5.84 -30.35 13.86
C VAL A 141 -5.66 -30.98 15.24
N TRP A 142 -6.55 -30.73 16.19
CA TRP A 142 -6.49 -31.34 17.51
C TRP A 142 -6.69 -32.85 17.43
N VAL A 143 -7.73 -33.32 16.73
CA VAL A 143 -8.06 -34.74 16.57
C VAL A 143 -6.97 -35.48 15.80
N ASP A 144 -6.37 -34.85 14.78
CA ASP A 144 -5.23 -35.40 14.03
C ASP A 144 -4.04 -35.79 14.94
N TYR A 145 -3.78 -35.02 15.99
CA TYR A 145 -2.60 -35.20 16.87
C TYR A 145 -2.93 -35.82 18.23
N PHE A 146 -4.16 -35.65 18.71
CA PHE A 146 -4.68 -36.12 19.99
C PHE A 146 -6.02 -36.85 19.78
N PRO A 147 -6.03 -38.03 19.12
CA PRO A 147 -7.25 -38.78 18.91
C PRO A 147 -7.85 -39.21 20.25
N LEU A 148 -9.13 -38.91 20.46
CA LEU A 148 -9.86 -39.18 21.72
C LEU A 148 -10.25 -40.66 21.92
N HIS A 149 -9.78 -41.59 21.08
CA HIS A 149 -10.20 -42.99 21.17
C HIS A 149 -9.30 -43.81 22.12
N SER A 150 -9.89 -44.12 23.28
CA SER A 150 -9.74 -45.27 24.18
C SER A 150 -8.34 -45.79 24.56
N PHE A 151 -8.10 -45.74 25.88
CA PHE A 151 -7.15 -46.52 26.68
C PHE A 151 -6.80 -47.93 26.12
N GLY A 152 -5.83 -48.02 25.22
CA GLY A 152 -5.24 -49.29 24.78
C GLY A 152 -4.23 -49.08 23.65
N ALA A 153 -3.05 -49.71 23.75
CA ALA A 153 -1.91 -49.76 22.80
C ALA A 153 -1.34 -48.43 22.22
N ASP A 154 -2.12 -47.36 22.10
CA ASP A 154 -1.79 -46.09 21.44
C ASP A 154 -1.16 -45.04 22.38
N TRP A 155 -1.00 -45.34 23.68
CA TRP A 155 -0.31 -44.47 24.64
C TRP A 155 1.13 -44.14 24.22
N LYS A 156 1.80 -45.05 23.50
CA LYS A 156 3.13 -44.78 22.92
C LYS A 156 3.08 -43.76 21.80
N HIS A 157 2.00 -43.73 21.01
CA HIS A 157 1.78 -42.72 19.98
C HIS A 157 1.43 -41.36 20.60
N LEU A 158 0.65 -41.33 21.66
CA LEU A 158 0.40 -40.12 22.45
C LEU A 158 1.69 -39.59 23.09
N LEU A 159 2.50 -40.43 23.75
CA LEU A 159 3.81 -40.03 24.30
C LEU A 159 4.79 -39.54 23.21
N LYS A 160 4.72 -40.11 22.01
CA LYS A 160 5.50 -39.66 20.85
C LYS A 160 4.97 -38.35 20.25
N SER A 161 3.66 -38.13 20.28
CA SER A 161 3.00 -36.85 19.90
C SER A 161 3.32 -35.75 20.92
N LEU A 162 3.39 -36.10 22.20
CA LEU A 162 3.90 -35.27 23.31
C LEU A 162 5.44 -35.08 23.30
N SER A 163 6.16 -35.74 22.39
CA SER A 163 7.58 -35.44 22.17
C SER A 163 7.74 -34.04 21.60
N LEU A 164 8.87 -33.38 21.87
CA LEU A 164 9.16 -32.03 21.37
C LEU A 164 8.98 -31.94 19.84
N LYS A 165 9.31 -32.99 19.08
CA LYS A 165 9.07 -33.05 17.62
C LYS A 165 7.59 -33.08 17.24
N GLY A 166 6.76 -33.84 17.96
CA GLY A 166 5.31 -33.91 17.75
C GLY A 166 4.62 -32.60 18.10
N PHE A 167 5.01 -32.00 19.23
CA PHE A 167 4.57 -30.65 19.62
C PHE A 167 4.98 -29.60 18.59
N LEU A 168 6.21 -29.64 18.07
CA LEU A 168 6.66 -28.71 17.03
C LEU A 168 5.84 -28.85 15.74
N GLN A 169 5.52 -30.08 15.33
CA GLN A 169 4.67 -30.35 14.16
C GLN A 169 3.23 -29.89 14.37
N PHE A 170 2.67 -30.13 15.55
CA PHE A 170 1.36 -29.62 15.95
C PHE A 170 1.33 -28.09 15.93
N ALA A 171 2.32 -27.44 16.56
CA ALA A 171 2.46 -25.98 16.55
C ALA A 171 2.64 -25.42 15.12
N TYR A 172 3.38 -26.13 14.26
CA TYR A 172 3.50 -25.80 12.84
C TYR A 172 2.16 -25.88 12.10
N LYS A 173 1.38 -26.98 12.26
CA LYS A 173 0.04 -27.08 11.66
C LYS A 173 -0.92 -26.02 12.20
N LEU A 174 -0.86 -25.73 13.50
CA LEU A 174 -1.65 -24.67 14.13
C LEU A 174 -1.33 -23.30 13.53
N CYS A 175 -0.04 -23.00 13.38
CA CYS A 175 0.44 -21.81 12.70
C CYS A 175 -0.04 -21.76 11.24
N LEU A 176 0.03 -22.88 10.52
CA LEU A 176 -0.47 -22.99 9.14
C LEU A 176 -1.98 -22.71 9.07
N VAL A 177 -2.80 -23.23 9.97
CA VAL A 177 -4.24 -22.91 10.03
C VAL A 177 -4.48 -21.41 10.23
N VAL A 178 -3.70 -20.77 11.11
CA VAL A 178 -3.78 -19.32 11.34
C VAL A 178 -3.38 -18.56 10.07
N VAL A 179 -2.27 -18.92 9.42
CA VAL A 179 -1.80 -18.30 8.16
C VAL A 179 -2.80 -18.54 7.03
N TYR A 180 -3.34 -19.74 6.90
CA TYR A 180 -4.37 -20.09 5.92
C TYR A 180 -5.62 -19.21 6.08
N LYS A 181 -6.10 -19.05 7.31
CA LYS A 181 -7.23 -18.17 7.62
C LYS A 181 -6.92 -16.71 7.34
N PHE A 182 -5.72 -16.28 7.70
CA PHE A 182 -5.25 -14.92 7.44
C PHE A 182 -5.18 -14.63 5.94
N LEU A 183 -4.67 -15.54 5.11
CA LEU A 183 -4.65 -15.36 3.66
C LEU A 183 -6.06 -15.42 3.06
N LYS A 184 -6.93 -16.33 3.53
CA LYS A 184 -8.34 -16.40 3.10
C LYS A 184 -9.13 -15.15 3.47
N PHE A 185 -8.75 -14.40 4.50
CA PHE A 185 -9.40 -13.13 4.83
C PHE A 185 -9.28 -12.10 3.70
N PHE A 186 -8.15 -12.10 2.98
CA PHE A 186 -7.93 -11.20 1.84
C PHE A 186 -8.57 -11.70 0.54
N ASP A 187 -9.12 -12.92 0.52
CA ASP A 187 -9.75 -13.46 -0.68
C ASP A 187 -11.18 -12.91 -0.85
N PRO A 188 -11.47 -12.25 -1.99
CA PRO A 188 -12.74 -11.61 -2.22
C PRO A 188 -13.90 -12.58 -2.45
N SER A 189 -13.64 -13.90 -2.58
CA SER A 189 -14.66 -14.94 -2.81
C SER A 189 -15.35 -15.39 -1.53
N TYR A 190 -14.69 -15.20 -0.40
CA TYR A 190 -15.08 -15.75 0.88
C TYR A 190 -15.71 -14.67 1.76
N ARG A 191 -16.71 -15.07 2.55
CA ARG A 191 -17.35 -14.20 3.54
C ARG A 191 -16.39 -13.91 4.69
N ARG A 192 -16.11 -12.63 4.93
CA ARG A 192 -15.34 -12.18 6.10
C ARG A 192 -16.17 -12.16 7.37
N TYR A 193 -15.47 -12.24 8.49
CA TYR A 193 -16.08 -12.00 9.79
C TYR A 193 -16.73 -10.60 9.83
N GLY A 194 -17.99 -10.54 10.24
CA GLY A 194 -18.75 -9.28 10.33
C GLY A 194 -19.01 -8.59 8.98
N SER A 195 -18.88 -9.27 7.84
CA SER A 195 -18.98 -8.68 6.50
C SER A 195 -17.99 -7.52 6.26
N PHE A 196 -16.86 -7.53 6.98
CA PHE A 196 -15.92 -6.42 6.98
C PHE A 196 -15.47 -6.04 5.57
N TRP A 197 -15.70 -4.77 5.19
CA TRP A 197 -15.33 -4.24 3.87
C TRP A 197 -15.95 -4.99 2.67
N GLN A 198 -16.99 -5.78 2.91
CA GLN A 198 -17.74 -6.52 1.89
C GLN A 198 -19.23 -6.14 1.88
N TRP A 199 -19.62 -5.09 2.59
CA TRP A 199 -21.00 -4.67 2.73
C TRP A 199 -21.70 -4.41 1.40
N ASN A 200 -23.01 -4.69 1.35
CA ASN A 200 -23.84 -4.43 0.17
C ASN A 200 -24.18 -2.94 0.01
N ARG A 201 -24.35 -2.23 1.14
CA ARG A 201 -24.66 -0.79 1.13
C ARG A 201 -23.38 0.01 1.25
N GLU A 202 -23.20 0.96 0.33
CA GLU A 202 -22.06 1.87 0.32
C GLU A 202 -21.96 2.73 1.59
N ILE A 203 -23.09 3.08 2.22
CA ILE A 203 -23.12 3.88 3.46
C ILE A 203 -22.31 3.23 4.59
N ASN A 204 -22.26 1.90 4.66
CA ASN A 204 -21.54 1.20 5.71
C ASN A 204 -20.02 1.42 5.61
N PHE A 205 -19.48 1.55 4.39
CA PHE A 205 -18.06 1.87 4.17
C PHE A 205 -17.73 3.26 4.70
N TRP A 206 -18.55 4.25 4.34
CA TRP A 206 -18.36 5.63 4.77
C TRP A 206 -18.55 5.79 6.28
N MET A 207 -19.55 5.13 6.87
CA MET A 207 -19.76 5.13 8.32
C MET A 207 -18.58 4.50 9.05
N PHE A 208 -18.07 3.35 8.59
CA PHE A 208 -16.88 2.75 9.18
C PHE A 208 -15.67 3.70 9.12
N LEU A 209 -15.41 4.32 7.97
CA LEU A 209 -14.30 5.28 7.82
C LEU A 209 -14.46 6.49 8.75
N LEU A 210 -15.68 7.03 8.87
CA LEU A 210 -15.98 8.13 9.78
C LEU A 210 -15.75 7.73 11.23
N TYR A 211 -16.29 6.58 11.68
CA TYR A 211 -16.09 6.10 13.05
C TYR A 211 -14.62 5.82 13.34
N PHE A 212 -13.90 5.15 12.43
CA PHE A 212 -12.48 4.88 12.59
C PHE A 212 -11.65 6.17 12.67
N SER A 213 -11.89 7.13 11.76
CA SER A 213 -11.17 8.40 11.74
C SER A 213 -11.45 9.24 13.00
N THR A 214 -12.71 9.37 13.40
CA THR A 214 -13.10 10.12 14.60
C THR A 214 -12.57 9.46 15.88
N ALA A 215 -12.62 8.13 15.99
CA ALA A 215 -12.06 7.40 17.13
C ALA A 215 -10.55 7.59 17.20
N GLN A 216 -9.83 7.42 16.09
CA GLN A 216 -8.38 7.63 16.02
C GLN A 216 -7.99 9.07 16.37
N LEU A 217 -8.70 10.07 15.83
CA LEU A 217 -8.47 11.48 16.16
C LEU A 217 -8.72 11.75 17.64
N THR A 218 -9.80 11.21 18.20
CA THR A 218 -10.15 11.39 19.62
C THR A 218 -9.10 10.78 20.54
N VAL A 219 -8.68 9.53 20.29
CA VAL A 219 -7.61 8.87 21.05
C VAL A 219 -6.32 9.68 20.95
N THR A 220 -5.98 10.15 19.76
CA THR A 220 -4.75 10.92 19.53
C THR A 220 -4.77 12.26 20.26
N LEU A 221 -5.86 13.03 20.17
CA LEU A 221 -5.99 14.31 20.87
C LEU A 221 -6.04 14.12 22.39
N PHE A 222 -6.73 13.08 22.87
CA PHE A 222 -6.75 12.73 24.29
C PHE A 222 -5.34 12.44 24.81
N VAL A 223 -4.57 11.65 24.08
CA VAL A 223 -3.20 11.27 24.45
C VAL A 223 -2.21 12.45 24.29
N ALA A 224 -2.31 13.23 23.21
CA ALA A 224 -1.34 14.28 22.91
C ALA A 224 -1.59 15.59 23.67
N LYS A 225 -2.86 15.93 23.97
CA LYS A 225 -3.23 17.21 24.60
C LYS A 225 -3.75 17.09 26.02
N LEU A 226 -4.47 16.03 26.35
CA LEU A 226 -5.12 15.92 27.67
C LEU A 226 -4.21 15.22 28.67
N MET A 227 -3.71 14.05 28.32
CA MET A 227 -2.81 13.25 29.15
C MET A 227 -1.39 13.77 28.98
N HIS A 228 -0.92 14.66 29.87
CA HIS A 228 0.46 15.21 29.84
C HIS A 228 1.55 14.15 30.17
N TRP A 229 1.29 12.87 29.90
CA TRP A 229 2.16 11.74 30.20
C TRP A 229 2.98 11.37 28.97
N THR A 230 4.15 11.99 28.84
CA THR A 230 5.03 11.90 27.66
C THR A 230 5.42 10.46 27.30
N SER A 231 5.67 9.60 28.29
CA SER A 231 6.03 8.19 28.07
C SER A 231 4.90 7.37 27.45
N LEU A 232 3.66 7.55 27.95
CA LEU A 232 2.49 6.88 27.40
C LEU A 232 2.19 7.37 25.98
N ALA A 233 2.31 8.68 25.74
CA ALA A 233 2.11 9.26 24.41
C ALA A 233 3.09 8.68 23.38
N GLN A 234 4.37 8.56 23.73
CA GLN A 234 5.37 7.95 22.85
C GLN A 234 5.12 6.47 22.59
N THR A 235 4.67 5.71 23.60
CA THR A 235 4.33 4.29 23.46
C THR A 235 3.12 4.08 22.55
N ILE A 236 2.08 4.90 22.71
CA ILE A 236 0.91 4.86 21.82
C ILE A 236 1.29 5.32 20.42
N GLY A 237 2.11 6.37 20.29
CA GLY A 237 2.62 6.84 19.00
C GLY A 237 3.37 5.75 18.26
N SER A 238 4.32 5.06 18.91
CA SER A 238 5.06 3.96 18.27
C SER A 238 4.15 2.79 17.91
N ALA A 239 3.14 2.46 18.72
CA ALA A 239 2.13 1.46 18.40
C ALA A 239 1.27 1.86 17.18
N ILE A 240 0.80 3.11 17.09
CA ILE A 240 0.03 3.62 15.95
C ILE A 240 0.87 3.61 14.67
N GLY A 241 2.13 4.07 14.75
CA GLY A 241 3.04 4.11 13.61
C GLY A 241 3.39 2.71 13.09
N SER A 242 3.71 1.78 14.00
CA SER A 242 3.97 0.37 13.64
C SER A 242 2.73 -0.34 13.08
N LEU A 243 1.55 -0.09 13.64
CA LEU A 243 0.28 -0.60 13.11
C LEU A 243 -0.01 -0.05 11.72
N GLY A 244 0.24 1.24 11.49
CA GLY A 244 0.06 1.88 10.18
C GLY A 244 0.94 1.26 9.10
N LEU A 245 2.21 1.00 9.43
CA LEU A 245 3.15 0.33 8.52
C LEU A 245 2.83 -1.15 8.33
N PHE A 246 2.36 -1.83 9.36
CA PHE A 246 1.86 -3.19 9.23
C PHE A 246 0.68 -3.25 8.25
N ILE A 247 -0.33 -2.39 8.41
CA ILE A 247 -1.50 -2.35 7.51
C ILE A 247 -1.08 -2.01 6.07
N GLU A 248 -0.14 -1.07 5.90
CA GLU A 248 0.40 -0.73 4.58
C GLU A 248 1.11 -1.94 3.94
N SER A 249 1.92 -2.67 4.70
CA SER A 249 2.66 -3.83 4.19
C SER A 249 1.76 -4.98 3.70
N LEU A 250 0.48 -4.97 4.09
CA LEU A 250 -0.52 -5.95 3.68
C LEU A 250 -1.26 -5.56 2.39
N LEU A 251 -1.06 -4.34 1.88
CA LEU A 251 -1.69 -3.85 0.65
C LEU A 251 -1.58 -4.84 -0.53
N PRO A 252 -0.45 -5.52 -0.76
CA PRO A 252 -0.32 -6.40 -1.93
C PRO A 252 -1.18 -7.67 -1.84
N LEU A 253 -1.47 -8.18 -0.63
CA LEU A 253 -2.17 -9.46 -0.42
C LEU A 253 -3.57 -9.53 -1.08
N PRO A 254 -4.47 -8.54 -0.90
CA PRO A 254 -5.76 -8.56 -1.60
C PRO A 254 -5.62 -8.58 -3.12
N GLN A 255 -4.61 -7.92 -3.67
CA GLN A 255 -4.39 -7.87 -5.11
C GLN A 255 -3.85 -9.20 -5.65
N ILE A 256 -2.98 -9.87 -4.90
CA ILE A 256 -2.53 -11.23 -5.20
C ILE A 256 -3.71 -12.18 -5.30
N SER A 257 -4.64 -12.08 -4.34
CA SER A 257 -5.81 -12.96 -4.30
C SER A 257 -6.75 -12.74 -5.49
N ILE A 258 -7.05 -11.48 -5.84
CA ILE A 258 -7.95 -11.20 -6.96
C ILE A 258 -7.35 -11.64 -8.30
N LEU A 259 -6.06 -11.42 -8.53
CA LEU A 259 -5.37 -11.89 -9.75
C LEU A 259 -5.37 -13.41 -9.84
N ASN A 260 -5.11 -14.10 -8.72
CA ASN A 260 -5.16 -15.55 -8.69
C ASN A 260 -6.56 -16.13 -8.92
N LYS A 261 -7.62 -15.41 -8.50
CA LYS A 261 -9.01 -15.78 -8.76
C LYS A 261 -9.37 -15.59 -10.22
N LEU A 262 -9.05 -14.43 -10.77
CA LEU A 262 -9.44 -14.05 -12.13
C LEU A 262 -8.62 -14.78 -13.20
N LYS A 263 -7.42 -15.28 -12.85
CA LYS A 263 -6.47 -15.89 -13.81
C LYS A 263 -6.19 -15.00 -15.02
N SER A 264 -6.32 -13.70 -14.83
CA SER A 264 -6.18 -12.66 -15.83
C SER A 264 -5.74 -11.37 -15.15
N VAL A 265 -5.05 -10.51 -15.91
CA VAL A 265 -4.66 -9.15 -15.51
C VAL A 265 -5.67 -8.09 -15.92
N GLN A 266 -6.82 -8.50 -16.48
CA GLN A 266 -7.86 -7.57 -16.92
C GLN A 266 -8.31 -6.65 -15.78
N GLY A 267 -8.23 -5.34 -16.02
CA GLY A 267 -8.62 -4.30 -15.06
C GLY A 267 -7.56 -3.94 -14.00
N PHE A 268 -6.44 -4.67 -13.92
CA PHE A 268 -5.30 -4.25 -13.11
C PHE A 268 -4.33 -3.39 -13.93
N LYS A 269 -3.84 -2.30 -13.35
CA LYS A 269 -3.02 -1.30 -14.05
C LYS A 269 -1.54 -1.49 -13.81
N LEU A 270 -0.76 -1.58 -14.90
CA LEU A 270 0.70 -1.69 -14.84
C LEU A 270 1.33 -0.47 -14.16
N ILE A 271 0.85 0.73 -14.47
CA ILE A 271 1.36 1.98 -13.85
C ILE A 271 1.22 1.96 -12.32
N LEU A 272 0.15 1.35 -11.81
CA LEU A 272 -0.07 1.20 -10.37
C LEU A 272 0.98 0.27 -9.75
N LEU A 273 1.23 -0.88 -10.37
CA LEU A 273 2.26 -1.83 -9.94
C LEU A 273 3.68 -1.22 -9.96
N VAL A 274 4.04 -0.54 -11.05
CA VAL A 274 5.34 0.13 -11.19
C VAL A 274 5.50 1.22 -10.14
N SER A 275 4.43 1.98 -9.86
CA SER A 275 4.44 3.01 -8.81
C SER A 275 4.64 2.41 -7.41
N TRP A 276 4.11 1.23 -7.12
CA TRP A 276 4.34 0.56 -5.82
C TRP A 276 5.79 0.10 -5.69
N LEU A 277 6.31 -0.61 -6.69
CA LEU A 277 7.72 -1.06 -6.70
C LEU A 277 8.70 0.12 -6.60
N CYS A 278 8.46 1.21 -7.32
CA CYS A 278 9.28 2.41 -7.25
C CYS A 278 9.22 3.04 -5.85
N GLY A 279 8.03 3.12 -5.25
CA GLY A 279 7.82 3.60 -3.89
C GLY A 279 8.57 2.76 -2.85
N ASP A 280 8.53 1.43 -2.98
CA ASP A 280 9.20 0.49 -2.08
C ASP A 280 10.71 0.58 -2.17
N VAL A 281 11.26 0.67 -3.39
CA VAL A 281 12.70 0.90 -3.61
C VAL A 281 13.14 2.21 -2.95
N MET A 282 12.39 3.30 -3.14
CA MET A 282 12.70 4.59 -2.50
C MET A 282 12.59 4.51 -0.97
N LYS A 283 11.55 3.85 -0.44
CA LYS A 283 11.35 3.68 1.00
C LYS A 283 12.49 2.89 1.63
N ILE A 284 12.85 1.75 1.05
CA ILE A 284 13.96 0.92 1.54
C ILE A 284 15.28 1.68 1.43
N GLY A 285 15.52 2.37 0.31
CA GLY A 285 16.71 3.21 0.14
C GLY A 285 16.83 4.27 1.22
N TYR A 286 15.73 4.96 1.55
CA TYR A 286 15.70 5.92 2.65
C TYR A 286 15.97 5.27 4.02
N LEU A 287 15.37 4.11 4.30
CA LEU A 287 15.55 3.39 5.57
C LEU A 287 16.96 2.82 5.76
N VAL A 288 17.62 2.41 4.68
CA VAL A 288 18.96 1.79 4.71
C VAL A 288 20.07 2.84 4.72
N PHE A 289 19.97 3.88 3.88
CA PHE A 289 21.05 4.86 3.69
C PHE A 289 20.80 6.21 4.38
N GLY A 290 19.54 6.60 4.56
CA GLY A 290 19.19 7.95 4.99
C GLY A 290 19.04 8.10 6.50
N ALA A 291 18.89 7.01 7.25
CA ALA A 291 18.37 7.10 8.60
C ALA A 291 19.30 6.54 9.68
N ASN A 292 19.66 7.41 10.61
CA ASN A 292 20.41 7.06 11.81
C ASN A 292 19.42 6.62 12.91
N ASN A 293 19.55 5.39 13.42
CA ASN A 293 18.74 4.82 14.51
C ASN A 293 17.24 4.54 14.20
N ILE A 294 16.94 3.83 13.10
CA ILE A 294 15.59 3.31 12.82
C ILE A 294 15.40 1.92 13.45
N SER A 295 14.19 1.65 13.97
CA SER A 295 13.80 0.31 14.43
C SER A 295 13.83 -0.69 13.28
N SER A 296 14.48 -1.84 13.48
CA SER A 296 14.57 -2.93 12.50
C SER A 296 13.21 -3.43 12.01
N LEU A 297 12.15 -3.21 12.79
CA LEU A 297 10.76 -3.54 12.45
C LEU A 297 10.24 -2.77 11.22
N PHE A 298 10.68 -1.52 11.03
CA PHE A 298 10.27 -0.73 9.87
C PHE A 298 10.89 -1.24 8.57
N LEU A 299 12.16 -1.65 8.62
CA LEU A 299 12.83 -2.29 7.49
C LEU A 299 12.20 -3.64 7.17
N PHE A 300 11.85 -4.43 8.19
CA PHE A 300 11.17 -5.71 8.02
C PHE A 300 9.85 -5.55 7.25
N PHE A 301 8.98 -4.61 7.64
CA PHE A 301 7.72 -4.38 6.93
C PHE A 301 7.91 -3.86 5.50
N ALA A 302 8.92 -3.01 5.26
CA ALA A 302 9.22 -2.52 3.92
C ALA A 302 9.71 -3.65 3.00
N LEU A 303 10.61 -4.52 3.50
CA LEU A 303 11.07 -5.70 2.75
C LEU A 303 9.95 -6.71 2.53
N PHE A 304 9.09 -6.91 3.53
CA PHE A 304 7.93 -7.78 3.41
C PHE A 304 6.97 -7.28 2.31
N GLN A 305 6.64 -5.98 2.32
CA GLN A 305 5.82 -5.36 1.28
C GLN A 305 6.43 -5.53 -0.11
N MET A 306 7.72 -5.22 -0.27
CA MET A 306 8.45 -5.37 -1.53
C MET A 306 8.44 -6.82 -2.04
N SER A 307 8.55 -7.80 -1.13
CA SER A 307 8.49 -9.22 -1.51
C SER A 307 7.13 -9.63 -2.08
N LEU A 308 6.05 -9.08 -1.57
CA LEU A 308 4.71 -9.33 -2.08
C LEU A 308 4.46 -8.59 -3.40
N ASP A 309 4.98 -7.37 -3.54
CA ASP A 309 4.90 -6.63 -4.81
C ASP A 309 5.66 -7.33 -5.94
N PHE A 310 6.82 -7.93 -5.65
CA PHE A 310 7.49 -8.80 -6.62
C PHE A 310 6.66 -10.03 -6.99
N TYR A 311 5.92 -10.59 -6.02
CA TYR A 311 5.01 -11.70 -6.31
C TYR A 311 3.87 -11.26 -7.24
N ILE A 312 3.29 -10.07 -7.03
CA ILE A 312 2.31 -9.48 -7.96
C ILE A 312 2.94 -9.28 -9.34
N ALA A 313 4.17 -8.75 -9.41
CA ALA A 313 4.85 -8.56 -10.68
C ALA A 313 5.07 -9.88 -11.44
N GLY A 314 5.47 -10.94 -10.74
CA GLY A 314 5.56 -12.29 -11.30
C GLY A 314 4.22 -12.81 -11.80
N GLN A 315 3.16 -12.66 -11.01
CA GLN A 315 1.79 -13.03 -11.43
C GLN A 315 1.32 -12.22 -12.64
N TYR A 316 1.62 -10.92 -12.67
CA TYR A 316 1.25 -10.04 -13.76
C TYR A 316 1.89 -10.49 -15.08
N VAL A 317 3.20 -10.75 -15.08
CA VAL A 317 3.92 -11.25 -16.25
C VAL A 317 3.37 -12.62 -16.66
N TYR A 318 3.18 -13.54 -15.72
CA TYR A 318 2.64 -14.86 -16.00
C TYR A 318 1.26 -14.80 -16.69
N TYR A 319 0.30 -14.07 -16.13
CA TYR A 319 -1.05 -13.97 -16.68
C TYR A 319 -1.13 -13.08 -17.94
N ARG A 320 -0.20 -12.14 -18.13
CA ARG A 320 -0.14 -11.32 -19.35
C ARG A 320 0.36 -12.12 -20.56
N PHE A 321 1.38 -12.96 -20.39
CA PHE A 321 2.04 -13.65 -21.51
C PHE A 321 1.63 -15.12 -21.69
N TYR A 322 1.21 -15.81 -20.63
CA TYR A 322 0.99 -17.27 -20.68
C TYR A 322 -0.50 -17.68 -20.61
N SER A 323 -1.42 -16.73 -20.38
CA SER A 323 -2.85 -17.04 -20.31
C SER A 323 -3.45 -17.09 -21.73
N PRO A 324 -4.05 -18.21 -22.17
CA PRO A 324 -4.46 -18.44 -23.57
C PRO A 324 -5.61 -17.56 -24.07
N ASN A 325 -6.28 -16.80 -23.19
CA ASN A 325 -7.41 -15.93 -23.56
C ASN A 325 -7.01 -14.55 -24.14
N ASN A 326 -5.71 -14.20 -24.21
CA ASN A 326 -5.27 -12.85 -24.59
C ASN A 326 -5.10 -12.61 -26.10
N ALA A 327 -5.27 -13.62 -26.97
CA ALA A 327 -5.07 -13.43 -28.41
C ALA A 327 -6.13 -12.54 -29.09
N GLU A 328 -7.32 -12.38 -28.49
CA GLU A 328 -8.40 -11.50 -29.00
C GLU A 328 -8.45 -10.14 -28.29
N ASP A 329 -8.08 -10.07 -27.01
CA ASP A 329 -8.12 -8.85 -26.19
C ASP A 329 -6.94 -7.89 -26.42
N GLU A 330 -5.90 -8.34 -27.11
CA GLU A 330 -4.67 -7.56 -27.40
C GLU A 330 -4.95 -6.29 -28.22
N SER A 331 -5.90 -6.35 -29.15
CA SER A 331 -6.27 -5.22 -30.03
C SER A 331 -7.01 -4.09 -29.30
N THR A 332 -7.78 -4.43 -28.26
CA THR A 332 -8.69 -3.47 -27.59
C THR A 332 -7.99 -2.72 -26.47
N HIS A 333 -7.07 -3.37 -25.73
CA HIS A 333 -6.42 -2.75 -24.58
C HIS A 333 -5.26 -1.82 -24.96
N GLU A 334 -4.46 -2.21 -25.96
CA GLU A 334 -3.34 -1.40 -26.44
C GLU A 334 -3.85 -0.13 -27.15
N SER A 335 -4.92 -0.24 -27.96
CA SER A 335 -5.60 0.91 -28.57
C SER A 335 -6.22 1.86 -27.54
N ILE A 336 -6.70 1.35 -26.41
CA ILE A 336 -7.23 2.16 -25.29
C ILE A 336 -6.12 2.90 -24.53
N GLU A 337 -4.94 2.30 -24.35
CA GLU A 337 -3.81 2.95 -23.67
C GLU A 337 -3.10 3.97 -24.57
N LEU A 338 -2.84 3.66 -25.84
CA LEU A 338 -2.31 4.61 -26.83
C LEU A 338 -3.24 5.80 -27.06
N SER A 339 -4.55 5.60 -27.13
CA SER A 339 -5.52 6.70 -27.23
C SER A 339 -5.56 7.57 -25.95
N SER A 340 -5.31 6.99 -24.78
CA SER A 340 -5.24 7.76 -23.52
C SER A 340 -3.97 8.61 -23.41
N LEU A 341 -2.84 8.13 -23.93
CA LEU A 341 -1.58 8.89 -24.00
C LEU A 341 -1.67 9.99 -25.06
N SER A 342 -2.24 9.70 -26.23
CA SER A 342 -2.46 10.68 -27.30
C SER A 342 -3.42 11.81 -26.89
N SER A 343 -4.54 11.48 -26.22
CA SER A 343 -5.48 12.50 -25.73
C SER A 343 -4.93 13.34 -24.57
N ALA A 344 -4.01 12.80 -23.76
CA ALA A 344 -3.27 13.56 -22.76
C ALA A 344 -2.28 14.53 -23.43
N GLN A 345 -1.58 14.11 -24.48
CA GLN A 345 -0.65 14.95 -25.25
C GLN A 345 -1.37 16.08 -26.00
N THR A 346 -2.49 15.77 -26.66
CA THR A 346 -3.27 16.77 -27.42
C THR A 346 -3.82 17.87 -26.53
N LYS A 347 -4.20 17.56 -25.27
CA LYS A 347 -4.66 18.57 -24.31
C LYS A 347 -3.56 19.50 -23.81
N VAL A 348 -2.32 19.03 -23.76
CA VAL A 348 -1.16 19.85 -23.39
C VAL A 348 -0.84 20.84 -24.52
N ASP A 349 -0.86 20.38 -25.78
CA ASP A 349 -0.56 21.22 -26.96
C ASP A 349 -1.65 22.26 -27.27
N THR A 350 -2.93 22.00 -26.95
CA THR A 350 -3.98 23.02 -27.09
C THR A 350 -3.97 24.08 -25.98
N SER A 351 -3.25 23.85 -24.88
CA SER A 351 -3.14 24.82 -23.77
C SER A 351 -1.93 25.76 -23.88
N SER A 352 -0.98 25.45 -24.77
CA SER A 352 0.20 26.29 -25.04
C SER A 352 -0.01 27.27 -26.22
N HIS A 353 -1.18 27.23 -26.87
CA HIS A 353 -1.52 28.07 -28.02
C HIS A 353 -2.70 29.03 -27.78
N HIS A 354 -3.06 29.30 -26.52
CA HIS A 354 -4.03 30.33 -26.16
C HIS A 354 -3.48 31.37 -25.18
#